data_AF-A0A5D0QZA6-F1
#
_entry.id   AF-A0A5D0QZA6-F1
#
_cell.length_a   1.000
_cell.length_b   1.000
_cell.length_c   1.000
_cell.angle_alpha   90.00
_cell.angle_beta   90.00
_cell.angle_gamma   90.00
#
_symmetry.space_group_name_H-M   'P 1'
#
loop_
_entity.id
_entity.type
_entity.pdbx_description
1 polymer ?
#
loop_
_entity_poly.entity_id
_entity_poly.type
_entity_poly.pdbx_seq_one_letter_code
_entity_poly.pdbx_strand_id
1 'polypeptide(L)'
;MQLLQHFKELTIRPKNAKELKGLILQLAIQGKLTANWRAENKDIEPASELLKRIQKEKEQLVKEKKIKKGNVFSELSYDDIPYTISEKWIWCKVGDITDIIAGASFKSGDFNKTGGVKCIKITNAGVRDFVETNDYLPEGFNELYTNYLIKEGDLILALTRPYIKDGLKISTCPPSYNNSLLNQRVASIRSMSSYVFHPYIFSFIQSPMVLKLYKSKFDGKSQQPNMKMGDIIDLVISLPPLEEQKEIVKVVETLFKEVEQLEQLTVARIGLKEDFLTSALNQLTTNNAKQEWTFLQEHFKSFFNETTNIKKLRETVLQLAVQGKLTADWRANNPDTEDASILLKRIQEGKAQLIKEKKIKNEKALPKITKDETPYELPEGWVWCRLIDISVYIQRGKSPKYSDIKKYPVIAQKCIQWKDFEMYKAKFIDPETIIKYGPERILKTGDLLWNSTGRGSLGRIGLYNELYNDYELAVADSHVTVIRVDKENCNADYAFKYLSSPFIQDHIESRSSGSTNQIELNTTTVKETMFPLAPLEEQKVIVEKVNALMGLCDALEQEVQQSQEHSEMMMQSVLREVFEGESKMVEV
;
A
#
# COMPACT_ATOMS: atom_id res chain seq x y z
N MET A 1 9.31 29.73 -11.27
CA MET A 1 8.56 28.88 -10.32
C MET A 1 9.39 27.65 -10.01
N GLN A 2 9.80 27.45 -8.75
CA GLN A 2 10.70 26.34 -8.33
C GLN A 2 10.14 24.94 -8.68
N LEU A 3 8.81 24.80 -8.77
CA LEU A 3 8.15 23.57 -9.19
C LEU A 3 8.63 23.05 -10.56
N LEU A 4 8.82 23.91 -11.56
CA LEU A 4 9.30 23.48 -12.88
C LEU A 4 10.75 23.01 -12.85
N GLN A 5 11.55 23.52 -11.90
CA GLN A 5 12.95 23.14 -11.73
C GLN A 5 13.07 21.74 -11.10
N HIS A 6 12.18 21.40 -10.16
CA HIS A 6 12.19 20.11 -9.46
C HIS A 6 11.11 19.12 -9.96
N PHE A 7 10.41 19.44 -11.06
CA PHE A 7 9.27 18.66 -11.55
C PHE A 7 9.62 17.18 -11.74
N LYS A 8 10.76 16.91 -12.39
CA LYS A 8 11.25 15.54 -12.61
C LYS A 8 11.59 14.82 -11.31
N GLU A 9 12.18 15.50 -10.34
CA GLU A 9 12.56 14.93 -9.05
C GLU A 9 11.32 14.58 -8.21
N LEU A 10 10.31 15.44 -8.25
CA LEU A 10 9.03 15.21 -7.59
C LEU A 10 8.25 14.05 -8.22
N THR A 11 8.40 13.79 -9.52
CA THR A 11 7.75 12.65 -10.22
C THR A 11 8.42 11.29 -10.02
N ILE A 12 9.56 11.21 -9.33
CA ILE A 12 10.32 9.95 -9.12
C ILE A 12 9.51 8.89 -8.37
N ARG A 13 8.40 9.29 -7.72
CA ARG A 13 7.56 8.39 -6.93
C ARG A 13 6.11 8.41 -7.40
N PRO A 14 5.47 7.24 -7.60
CA PRO A 14 4.09 7.18 -8.10
C PRO A 14 3.09 7.97 -7.24
N LYS A 15 3.24 7.94 -5.90
CA LYS A 15 2.38 8.67 -4.97
C LYS A 15 2.34 10.18 -5.22
N ASN A 16 3.42 10.75 -5.75
CA ASN A 16 3.55 12.18 -6.02
C ASN A 16 2.81 12.61 -7.30
N ALA A 17 2.50 11.69 -8.23
CA ALA A 17 1.85 12.02 -9.49
C ALA A 17 0.47 12.67 -9.28
N LYS A 18 -0.32 12.14 -8.34
CA LYS A 18 -1.64 12.68 -8.01
C LYS A 18 -1.55 14.09 -7.40
N GLU A 19 -0.63 14.29 -6.46
CA GLU A 19 -0.42 15.59 -5.81
C GLU A 19 0.04 16.64 -6.82
N LEU A 20 0.93 16.25 -7.73
CA LEU A 20 1.41 17.09 -8.82
C LEU A 20 0.29 17.47 -9.80
N LYS A 21 -0.59 16.54 -10.17
CA LYS A 21 -1.78 16.86 -10.99
C LYS A 21 -2.69 17.88 -10.29
N GLY A 22 -2.88 17.74 -8.98
CA GLY A 22 -3.63 18.72 -8.17
C GLY A 22 -2.97 20.11 -8.21
N LEU A 23 -1.65 20.16 -8.06
CA LEU A 23 -0.87 21.40 -8.10
C LEU A 23 -0.93 22.09 -9.47
N ILE A 24 -0.81 21.32 -10.55
CA ILE A 24 -0.97 21.82 -11.93
C ILE A 24 -2.34 22.50 -12.09
N LEU A 25 -3.43 21.86 -11.63
CA LEU A 25 -4.76 22.46 -11.70
C LEU A 25 -4.86 23.75 -10.88
N GLN A 26 -4.28 23.79 -9.69
CA GLN A 26 -4.29 25.00 -8.86
C GLN A 26 -3.59 26.17 -9.56
N LEU A 27 -2.40 25.93 -10.12
CA LEU A 27 -1.63 26.96 -10.81
C LEU A 27 -2.30 27.39 -12.13
N ALA A 28 -2.98 26.47 -12.79
CA ALA A 28 -3.75 26.72 -14.00
C ALA A 28 -4.90 27.72 -13.75
N ILE A 29 -5.70 27.48 -12.70
CA ILE A 29 -6.86 28.34 -12.37
C ILE A 29 -6.45 29.72 -11.83
N GLN A 30 -5.23 29.83 -11.32
CA GLN A 30 -4.63 31.10 -10.90
C GLN A 30 -3.98 31.86 -12.09
N GLY A 31 -3.99 31.29 -13.30
CA GLY A 31 -3.36 31.88 -14.48
C GLY A 31 -1.82 31.93 -14.39
N LYS A 32 -1.21 31.20 -13.43
CA LYS A 32 0.24 31.17 -13.22
C LYS A 32 0.94 30.36 -14.32
N LEU A 33 0.27 29.35 -14.89
CA LEU A 33 0.82 28.54 -15.99
C LEU A 33 0.80 29.26 -17.35
N THR A 34 -0.07 30.25 -17.54
CA THR A 34 -0.22 31.03 -18.79
C THR A 34 0.31 32.45 -18.69
N ALA A 35 1.07 32.79 -17.64
CA ALA A 35 1.59 34.14 -17.43
C ALA A 35 2.45 34.65 -18.61
N ASN A 36 3.34 33.80 -19.14
CA ASN A 36 4.17 34.15 -20.31
C ASN A 36 3.31 34.34 -21.57
N TRP A 37 2.35 33.43 -21.78
CA TRP A 37 1.42 33.53 -22.90
C TRP A 37 0.61 34.83 -22.85
N ARG A 38 0.16 35.26 -21.67
CA ARG A 38 -0.52 36.57 -21.49
C ARG A 38 0.37 37.74 -21.87
N ALA A 39 1.67 37.69 -21.55
CA ALA A 39 2.60 38.76 -21.87
C ALA A 39 2.80 38.92 -23.40
N GLU A 40 2.67 37.82 -24.14
CA GLU A 40 2.75 37.78 -25.62
C GLU A 40 1.41 38.14 -26.29
N ASN A 41 0.28 37.97 -25.60
CA ASN A 41 -1.08 38.16 -26.16
C ASN A 41 -1.81 39.36 -25.54
N LYS A 42 -1.19 40.55 -25.62
CA LYS A 42 -1.71 41.78 -24.99
C LYS A 42 -2.98 42.34 -25.62
N ASP A 43 -3.33 41.97 -26.84
CA ASP A 43 -4.51 42.49 -27.54
C ASP A 43 -5.77 41.63 -27.34
N ILE A 44 -5.70 40.61 -26.47
CA ILE A 44 -6.84 39.74 -26.21
C ILE A 44 -8.00 40.49 -25.51
N GLU A 45 -9.21 40.20 -25.95
CA GLU A 45 -10.44 40.71 -25.33
C GLU A 45 -10.55 40.27 -23.86
N PRO A 46 -10.90 41.18 -22.92
CA PRO A 46 -11.06 40.82 -21.51
C PRO A 46 -12.31 39.97 -21.27
N ALA A 47 -12.24 39.11 -20.25
CA ALA A 47 -13.33 38.21 -19.86
C ALA A 47 -14.64 38.93 -19.48
N SER A 48 -14.56 40.22 -19.12
CA SER A 48 -15.73 41.06 -18.86
C SER A 48 -16.65 41.19 -20.08
N GLU A 49 -16.09 41.25 -21.30
CA GLU A 49 -16.89 41.31 -22.53
C GLU A 49 -17.54 39.96 -22.85
N LEU A 50 -16.84 38.86 -22.55
CA LEU A 50 -17.38 37.51 -22.67
C LEU A 50 -18.59 37.36 -21.74
N LEU A 51 -18.45 37.75 -20.48
CA LEU A 51 -19.53 37.66 -19.49
C LEU A 51 -20.78 38.46 -19.92
N LYS A 52 -20.61 39.67 -20.46
CA LYS A 52 -21.72 40.46 -21.01
C LYS A 52 -22.44 39.73 -22.15
N ARG A 53 -21.70 39.11 -23.07
CA ARG A 53 -22.29 38.33 -24.18
C ARG A 53 -23.06 37.12 -23.66
N ILE A 54 -22.48 36.39 -22.71
CA ILE A 54 -23.11 35.21 -22.10
C ILE A 54 -24.40 35.59 -21.38
N GLN A 55 -24.41 36.69 -20.62
CA GLN A 55 -25.61 37.19 -19.95
C GLN A 55 -26.72 37.54 -20.94
N LYS A 56 -26.38 38.23 -22.04
CA LYS A 56 -27.35 38.56 -23.10
C LYS A 56 -27.93 37.32 -23.78
N GLU A 57 -27.08 36.33 -24.10
CA GLU A 57 -27.51 35.06 -24.69
C GLU A 57 -28.42 34.29 -23.74
N LYS A 58 -28.09 34.25 -22.45
CA LYS A 58 -28.91 33.64 -21.42
C LYS A 58 -30.27 34.29 -21.28
N GLU A 59 -30.35 35.62 -21.26
CA GLU A 59 -31.62 36.34 -21.25
C GLU A 59 -32.50 35.97 -22.45
N GLN A 60 -31.89 35.81 -23.63
CA GLN A 60 -32.58 35.35 -24.82
C GLN A 60 -33.09 33.91 -24.68
N LEU A 61 -32.26 32.98 -24.20
CA LEU A 61 -32.66 31.58 -23.98
C LEU A 61 -33.77 31.44 -22.93
N VAL A 62 -33.79 32.29 -21.89
CA VAL A 62 -34.89 32.36 -20.92
C VAL A 62 -36.17 32.85 -21.60
N LYS A 63 -36.10 33.91 -22.43
CA LYS A 63 -37.26 34.42 -23.19
C LYS A 63 -37.83 33.35 -24.14
N GLU A 64 -36.96 32.56 -24.76
CA GLU A 64 -37.32 31.44 -25.63
C GLU A 64 -37.79 30.19 -24.87
N LYS A 65 -37.82 30.20 -23.53
CA LYS A 65 -38.17 29.07 -22.65
C LYS A 65 -37.31 27.82 -22.86
N LYS A 66 -36.11 27.97 -23.42
CA LYS A 66 -35.15 26.87 -23.59
C LYS A 66 -34.44 26.50 -22.28
N ILE A 67 -34.39 27.44 -21.34
CA ILE A 67 -33.84 27.29 -20.00
C ILE A 67 -34.78 27.90 -18.98
N LYS A 68 -34.68 27.45 -17.72
CA LYS A 68 -35.47 28.02 -16.62
C LYS A 68 -34.93 29.39 -16.22
N LYS A 69 -35.82 30.32 -15.86
CA LYS A 69 -35.43 31.59 -15.25
C LYS A 69 -34.80 31.30 -13.88
N GLY A 70 -33.49 31.51 -13.77
CA GLY A 70 -32.76 31.40 -12.50
C GLY A 70 -33.18 32.49 -11.50
N ASN A 71 -32.83 32.30 -10.23
CA ASN A 71 -32.93 33.36 -9.23
C ASN A 71 -32.04 34.55 -9.64
N VAL A 72 -32.41 35.76 -9.21
CA VAL A 72 -31.54 36.94 -9.31
C VAL A 72 -30.24 36.59 -8.56
N PHE A 73 -29.12 36.65 -9.27
CA PHE A 73 -27.81 36.33 -8.70
C PHE A 73 -27.50 37.31 -7.57
N SER A 74 -27.11 36.81 -6.39
CA SER A 74 -26.51 37.70 -5.40
C SER A 74 -25.18 38.24 -5.93
N GLU A 75 -24.93 39.53 -5.69
CA GLU A 75 -23.63 40.15 -5.96
C GLU A 75 -22.51 39.32 -5.31
N LEU A 76 -21.39 39.18 -6.01
CA LEU A 76 -20.19 38.56 -5.46
C LEU A 76 -19.71 39.36 -4.26
N SER A 77 -19.49 38.70 -3.12
CA SER A 77 -18.84 39.33 -1.97
C SER A 77 -17.32 39.34 -2.16
N TYR A 78 -16.63 40.36 -1.63
CA TYR A 78 -15.17 40.37 -1.56
C TYR A 78 -14.62 39.19 -0.72
N ASP A 79 -15.38 38.70 0.24
CA ASP A 79 -15.03 37.52 1.04
C ASP A 79 -15.04 36.20 0.23
N ASP A 80 -15.67 36.20 -0.95
CA ASP A 80 -15.76 35.03 -1.83
C ASP A 80 -14.56 34.91 -2.78
N ILE A 81 -13.66 35.91 -2.81
CA ILE A 81 -12.49 35.93 -3.71
C ILE A 81 -11.30 35.21 -3.05
N PRO A 82 -10.88 34.05 -3.59
CA PRO A 82 -9.88 33.20 -2.95
C PRO A 82 -8.43 33.63 -3.22
N TYR A 83 -8.16 34.35 -4.31
CA TYR A 83 -6.83 34.77 -4.74
C TYR A 83 -6.90 35.90 -5.75
N THR A 84 -5.77 36.56 -5.99
CA THR A 84 -5.67 37.63 -6.99
C THR A 84 -5.63 37.05 -8.40
N ILE A 85 -6.30 37.71 -9.34
CA ILE A 85 -6.35 37.31 -10.75
C ILE A 85 -5.79 38.41 -11.64
N SER A 86 -5.43 38.05 -12.88
CA SER A 86 -5.01 39.00 -13.92
C SER A 86 -6.08 40.06 -14.20
N GLU A 87 -5.69 41.28 -14.57
CA GLU A 87 -6.62 42.39 -14.88
C GLU A 87 -7.66 42.05 -15.96
N LYS A 88 -7.33 41.14 -16.89
CA LYS A 88 -8.22 40.71 -17.98
C LYS A 88 -9.17 39.58 -17.60
N TRP A 89 -9.02 38.99 -16.42
CA TRP A 89 -9.89 37.95 -15.91
C TRP A 89 -11.01 38.57 -15.09
N ILE A 90 -12.09 37.82 -14.88
CA ILE A 90 -13.21 38.27 -14.04
C ILE A 90 -13.67 37.14 -13.13
N TRP A 91 -14.02 37.46 -11.89
CA TRP A 91 -14.74 36.52 -11.04
C TRP A 91 -16.23 36.52 -11.40
N CYS A 92 -16.79 35.34 -11.58
CA CYS A 92 -18.22 35.13 -11.74
C CYS A 92 -18.65 33.84 -11.01
N LYS A 93 -19.93 33.55 -10.98
CA LYS A 93 -20.43 32.26 -10.49
C LYS A 93 -20.54 31.28 -11.64
N VAL A 94 -20.34 29.99 -11.38
CA VAL A 94 -20.56 28.93 -12.38
C VAL A 94 -21.98 29.02 -12.94
N GLY A 95 -22.96 29.33 -12.09
CA GLY A 95 -24.33 29.56 -12.51
C GLY A 95 -24.54 30.76 -13.44
N ASP A 96 -23.62 31.74 -13.51
CA ASP A 96 -23.72 32.87 -14.45
C ASP A 96 -23.44 32.43 -15.88
N ILE A 97 -22.51 31.49 -16.04
CA ILE A 97 -21.93 31.10 -17.33
C ILE A 97 -22.36 29.71 -17.83
N THR A 98 -23.12 28.95 -17.01
CA THR A 98 -23.59 27.61 -17.32
C THR A 98 -25.09 27.43 -17.08
N ASP A 99 -25.67 26.43 -17.76
CA ASP A 99 -26.99 25.89 -17.45
C ASP A 99 -26.79 24.66 -16.55
N ILE A 100 -27.44 24.64 -15.40
CA ILE A 100 -27.27 23.56 -14.43
C ILE A 100 -28.57 22.77 -14.34
N ILE A 101 -28.50 21.51 -14.76
CA ILE A 101 -29.65 20.62 -14.89
C ILE A 101 -29.69 19.68 -13.68
N ALA A 102 -30.77 19.74 -12.91
CA ALA A 102 -31.03 18.79 -11.84
C ALA A 102 -31.68 17.52 -12.40
N GLY A 103 -31.27 16.35 -11.94
CA GLY A 103 -31.88 15.09 -12.40
C GLY A 103 -33.30 14.83 -11.88
N ALA A 104 -34.02 13.94 -12.57
CA ALA A 104 -35.37 13.53 -12.21
C ALA A 104 -35.40 12.34 -11.26
N SER A 105 -36.49 12.23 -10.49
CA SER A 105 -36.77 11.05 -9.68
C SER A 105 -37.58 10.02 -10.47
N PHE A 106 -36.91 8.96 -10.92
CA PHE A 106 -37.54 7.82 -11.58
C PHE A 106 -37.93 6.74 -10.56
N LYS A 107 -38.96 5.94 -10.85
CA LYS A 107 -39.37 4.85 -9.94
C LYS A 107 -38.39 3.69 -10.07
N SER A 108 -38.12 2.99 -8.97
CA SER A 108 -37.20 1.85 -8.99
C SER A 108 -37.62 0.76 -9.98
N GLY A 109 -38.92 0.58 -10.21
CA GLY A 109 -39.46 -0.38 -11.18
C GLY A 109 -39.30 0.04 -12.65
N ASP A 110 -38.95 1.29 -12.93
CA ASP A 110 -38.71 1.76 -14.31
C ASP A 110 -37.31 1.35 -14.81
N PHE A 111 -36.39 0.99 -13.89
CA PHE A 111 -35.02 0.67 -14.25
C PHE A 111 -34.87 -0.78 -14.73
N ASN A 112 -34.11 -0.96 -15.80
CA ASN A 112 -33.73 -2.27 -16.31
C ASN A 112 -32.24 -2.31 -16.73
N LYS A 113 -31.75 -3.51 -17.08
CA LYS A 113 -30.35 -3.78 -17.44
C LYS A 113 -30.12 -4.16 -18.90
N THR A 114 -31.19 -4.23 -19.69
CA THR A 114 -31.20 -4.92 -20.99
C THR A 114 -31.39 -3.97 -22.17
N GLY A 115 -31.95 -2.77 -21.98
CA GLY A 115 -32.06 -1.78 -23.06
C GLY A 115 -33.07 -0.67 -22.80
N GLY A 116 -33.13 0.29 -23.72
CA GLY A 116 -33.94 1.51 -23.63
C GLY A 116 -33.09 2.76 -23.53
N VAL A 117 -33.60 3.79 -22.84
CA VAL A 117 -32.91 5.08 -22.69
C VAL A 117 -31.89 4.99 -21.56
N LYS A 118 -30.61 5.25 -21.83
CA LYS A 118 -29.58 5.28 -20.78
C LYS A 118 -29.92 6.31 -19.69
N CYS A 119 -29.64 5.96 -18.44
CA CYS A 119 -29.84 6.83 -17.30
C CYS A 119 -28.54 7.05 -16.53
N ILE A 120 -28.13 8.30 -16.38
CA ILE A 120 -26.95 8.73 -15.62
C ILE A 120 -27.31 8.80 -14.14
N LYS A 121 -26.66 7.95 -13.35
CA LYS A 121 -26.78 7.85 -11.89
C LYS A 121 -25.46 8.26 -11.21
N ILE A 122 -25.50 8.33 -9.89
CA ILE A 122 -24.35 8.68 -9.03
C ILE A 122 -23.11 7.81 -9.27
N THR A 123 -23.30 6.57 -9.74
CA THR A 123 -22.22 5.63 -10.08
C THR A 123 -21.48 6.04 -11.34
N ASN A 124 -22.13 6.76 -12.26
CA ASN A 124 -21.54 7.19 -13.52
C ASN A 124 -20.60 8.39 -13.37
N ALA A 125 -20.86 9.26 -12.38
CA ALA A 125 -19.97 10.35 -12.02
C ALA A 125 -18.75 9.81 -11.25
N GLY A 126 -17.66 9.49 -11.94
CA GLY A 126 -16.38 9.13 -11.33
C GLY A 126 -15.54 10.36 -10.96
N VAL A 127 -14.30 10.14 -10.52
CA VAL A 127 -13.32 11.22 -10.35
C VAL A 127 -12.58 11.36 -11.67
N ARG A 128 -12.86 12.43 -12.42
CA ARG A 128 -12.37 12.69 -13.79
C ARG A 128 -13.01 11.82 -14.86
N ASP A 129 -13.13 10.52 -14.61
CA ASP A 129 -13.62 9.57 -15.59
C ASP A 129 -15.11 9.29 -15.43
N PHE A 130 -15.80 9.13 -16.56
CA PHE A 130 -17.18 8.68 -16.58
C PHE A 130 -17.23 7.16 -16.53
N VAL A 131 -18.02 6.61 -15.60
CA VAL A 131 -18.20 5.15 -15.47
C VAL A 131 -19.42 4.73 -16.26
N GLU A 132 -19.23 3.95 -17.32
CA GLU A 132 -20.35 3.38 -18.06
C GLU A 132 -21.04 2.26 -17.25
N THR A 133 -22.37 2.30 -17.22
CA THR A 133 -23.21 1.31 -16.55
C THR A 133 -24.39 0.91 -17.42
N ASN A 134 -24.89 -0.30 -17.19
CA ASN A 134 -26.09 -0.80 -17.88
C ASN A 134 -27.37 -0.37 -17.15
N ASP A 135 -27.55 0.91 -16.83
CA ASP A 135 -28.79 1.41 -16.23
C ASP A 135 -29.65 2.09 -17.31
N TYR A 136 -30.78 1.46 -17.63
CA TYR A 136 -31.71 1.93 -18.65
C TYR A 136 -33.08 2.24 -18.03
N LEU A 137 -33.76 3.20 -18.65
CA LEU A 137 -35.17 3.52 -18.49
C LEU A 137 -35.94 3.03 -19.72
N PRO A 138 -37.28 2.94 -19.65
CA PRO A 138 -38.09 2.47 -20.77
C PRO A 138 -37.89 3.33 -22.03
N GLU A 139 -38.10 2.72 -23.19
CA GLU A 139 -38.06 3.42 -24.47
C GLU A 139 -39.09 4.57 -24.50
N GLY A 140 -38.75 5.68 -25.17
CA GLY A 140 -39.58 6.89 -25.21
C GLY A 140 -39.48 7.79 -23.97
N PHE A 141 -38.82 7.38 -22.88
CA PHE A 141 -38.64 8.26 -21.71
C PHE A 141 -37.85 9.53 -22.04
N ASN A 142 -36.91 9.48 -22.98
CA ASN A 142 -36.19 10.66 -23.47
C ASN A 142 -37.12 11.73 -24.08
N GLU A 143 -38.24 11.33 -24.67
CA GLU A 143 -39.26 12.22 -25.23
C GLU A 143 -40.20 12.79 -24.16
N LEU A 144 -40.45 12.03 -23.09
CA LEU A 144 -41.28 12.45 -21.96
C LEU A 144 -40.52 13.36 -20.99
N TYR A 145 -39.23 13.09 -20.79
CA TYR A 145 -38.37 13.74 -19.79
C TYR A 145 -37.31 14.64 -20.45
N THR A 146 -37.70 15.40 -21.48
CA THR A 146 -36.79 16.23 -22.29
C THR A 146 -35.97 17.24 -21.49
N ASN A 147 -36.51 17.75 -20.39
CA ASN A 147 -35.82 18.68 -19.48
C ASN A 147 -34.63 18.06 -18.71
N TYR A 148 -34.47 16.74 -18.76
CA TYR A 148 -33.44 15.99 -18.05
C TYR A 148 -32.44 15.33 -19.01
N LEU A 149 -32.53 15.67 -20.32
CA LEU A 149 -31.64 15.15 -21.34
C LEU A 149 -30.26 15.76 -21.24
N ILE A 150 -29.28 14.88 -21.22
CA ILE A 150 -27.86 15.21 -21.17
C ILE A 150 -27.27 15.06 -22.56
N LYS A 151 -26.36 15.97 -22.90
CA LYS A 151 -25.63 15.94 -24.17
C LYS A 151 -24.23 15.45 -23.95
N GLU A 152 -23.66 14.88 -25.00
CA GLU A 152 -22.21 14.67 -25.05
C GLU A 152 -21.48 15.97 -24.68
N GLY A 153 -20.43 15.83 -23.88
CA GLY A 153 -19.63 16.97 -23.44
C GLY A 153 -20.10 17.59 -22.13
N ASP A 154 -21.36 17.47 -21.70
CA ASP A 154 -21.83 18.02 -20.42
C ASP A 154 -21.00 17.49 -19.22
N LEU A 155 -20.72 18.32 -18.20
CA LEU A 155 -20.10 17.82 -16.96
C LEU A 155 -21.15 17.19 -16.07
N ILE A 156 -20.82 16.04 -15.51
CA ILE A 156 -21.68 15.23 -14.66
C ILE A 156 -21.10 15.21 -13.25
N LEU A 157 -21.83 15.77 -12.29
CA LEU A 157 -21.39 15.93 -10.91
C LEU A 157 -22.29 15.13 -9.96
N ALA A 158 -21.68 14.28 -9.11
CA ALA A 158 -22.42 13.58 -8.07
C ALA A 158 -22.90 14.56 -6.98
N LEU A 159 -24.18 14.49 -6.60
CA LEU A 159 -24.75 15.33 -5.53
C LEU A 159 -24.63 14.68 -4.16
N THR A 160 -24.81 13.36 -4.08
CA THR A 160 -24.60 12.60 -2.84
C THR A 160 -23.18 12.05 -2.81
N ARG A 161 -22.48 12.19 -1.68
CA ARG A 161 -21.04 11.89 -1.56
C ARG A 161 -20.26 12.48 -2.77
N PRO A 162 -20.27 13.80 -2.93
CA PRO A 162 -19.70 14.48 -4.10
C PRO A 162 -18.18 14.34 -4.20
N TYR A 163 -17.49 13.86 -3.16
CA TYR A 163 -16.05 13.59 -3.18
C TYR A 163 -15.71 12.26 -2.49
N ILE A 164 -14.54 11.75 -2.85
CA ILE A 164 -13.86 10.63 -2.19
C ILE A 164 -12.40 11.02 -1.89
N LYS A 165 -11.59 10.06 -1.40
CA LYS A 165 -10.14 10.28 -1.18
C LYS A 165 -9.43 10.78 -2.44
N ASP A 166 -9.94 10.43 -3.61
CA ASP A 166 -9.30 10.72 -4.90
C ASP A 166 -9.67 12.05 -5.54
N GLY A 167 -10.73 12.71 -5.06
CA GLY A 167 -11.13 14.01 -5.55
C GLY A 167 -12.64 14.19 -5.56
N LEU A 168 -13.07 15.27 -6.22
CA LEU A 168 -14.48 15.51 -6.51
C LEU A 168 -14.95 14.54 -7.61
N LYS A 169 -16.14 13.98 -7.45
CA LYS A 169 -16.78 13.07 -8.40
C LYS A 169 -17.46 13.86 -9.52
N ILE A 170 -16.64 14.33 -10.45
CA ILE A 170 -17.06 15.00 -11.68
C ILE A 170 -16.40 14.37 -12.90
N SER A 171 -17.18 14.16 -13.97
CA SER A 171 -16.72 13.59 -15.24
C SER A 171 -17.39 14.28 -16.43
N THR A 172 -16.87 14.06 -17.63
CA THR A 172 -17.47 14.53 -18.88
C THR A 172 -18.41 13.46 -19.45
N CYS A 173 -19.60 13.85 -19.91
CA CYS A 173 -20.54 12.95 -20.55
C CYS A 173 -19.98 12.42 -21.89
N PRO A 174 -19.77 11.10 -22.05
CA PRO A 174 -19.20 10.55 -23.27
C PRO A 174 -20.23 10.50 -24.42
N PRO A 175 -19.79 10.35 -25.68
CA PRO A 175 -20.68 10.20 -26.83
C PRO A 175 -21.69 9.07 -26.67
N SER A 176 -21.29 7.98 -26.01
CA SER A 176 -22.12 6.80 -25.73
C SER A 176 -23.31 7.08 -24.81
N TYR A 177 -23.36 8.25 -24.15
CA TYR A 177 -24.44 8.71 -23.27
C TYR A 177 -25.15 9.97 -23.79
N ASN A 178 -24.93 10.36 -25.04
CA ASN A 178 -25.67 11.46 -25.65
C ASN A 178 -27.19 11.17 -25.65
N ASN A 179 -28.00 12.15 -25.28
CA ASN A 179 -29.45 12.02 -25.07
C ASN A 179 -29.88 11.05 -23.97
N SER A 180 -29.01 10.77 -23.00
CA SER A 180 -29.37 10.03 -21.78
C SER A 180 -30.12 10.91 -20.78
N LEU A 181 -30.81 10.28 -19.83
CA LEU A 181 -31.57 10.96 -18.79
C LEU A 181 -30.79 11.05 -17.48
N LEU A 182 -30.90 12.18 -16.78
CA LEU A 182 -30.21 12.41 -15.52
C LEU A 182 -31.05 12.01 -14.30
N ASN A 183 -30.50 11.23 -13.38
CA ASN A 183 -31.13 10.82 -12.13
C ASN A 183 -30.99 11.87 -11.00
N GLN A 184 -31.91 11.91 -10.04
CA GLN A 184 -32.01 12.93 -8.98
C GLN A 184 -30.79 13.09 -8.05
N ARG A 185 -29.83 12.17 -8.08
CA ARG A 185 -28.59 12.23 -7.26
C ARG A 185 -27.38 12.77 -8.03
N VAL A 186 -27.60 13.31 -9.21
CA VAL A 186 -26.58 13.84 -10.11
C VAL A 186 -27.06 15.18 -10.67
N ALA A 187 -26.12 16.10 -10.89
CA ALA A 187 -26.35 17.34 -11.62
C ALA A 187 -25.52 17.31 -12.91
N SER A 188 -26.04 17.98 -13.95
CA SER A 188 -25.27 18.29 -15.15
C SER A 188 -24.97 19.78 -15.19
N ILE A 189 -23.75 20.13 -15.62
CA ILE A 189 -23.31 21.49 -15.88
C ILE A 189 -23.06 21.58 -17.38
N ARG A 190 -23.80 22.43 -18.07
CA ARG A 190 -23.73 22.62 -19.53
C ARG A 190 -23.27 24.03 -19.86
N SER A 191 -22.31 24.16 -20.75
CA SER A 191 -21.93 25.48 -21.26
C SER A 191 -23.07 26.06 -22.09
N MET A 192 -23.39 27.34 -21.89
CA MET A 192 -24.51 28.00 -22.59
C MET A 192 -24.07 28.72 -23.86
N SER A 193 -22.76 28.84 -24.09
CA SER A 193 -22.20 29.70 -25.12
C SER A 193 -20.86 29.18 -25.64
N SER A 194 -20.52 29.50 -26.89
CA SER A 194 -19.19 29.27 -27.45
C SER A 194 -18.09 30.11 -26.78
N TYR A 195 -18.47 31.12 -25.97
CA TYR A 195 -17.54 31.96 -25.20
C TYR A 195 -17.03 31.32 -23.91
N VAL A 196 -17.50 30.12 -23.55
CA VAL A 196 -17.05 29.40 -22.35
C VAL A 196 -16.56 28.02 -22.75
N PHE A 197 -15.25 27.81 -22.60
CA PHE A 197 -14.60 26.56 -22.95
C PHE A 197 -14.82 25.52 -21.85
N HIS A 198 -15.59 24.49 -22.18
CA HIS A 198 -16.06 23.52 -21.21
C HIS A 198 -14.95 22.78 -20.43
N PRO A 199 -13.84 22.36 -21.07
CA PRO A 199 -12.72 21.73 -20.36
C PRO A 199 -12.05 22.64 -19.33
N TYR A 200 -12.17 23.98 -19.47
CA TYR A 200 -11.67 24.90 -18.46
C TYR A 200 -12.50 24.83 -17.17
N ILE A 201 -13.84 24.84 -17.28
CA ILE A 201 -14.74 24.67 -16.12
C ILE A 201 -14.45 23.34 -15.41
N PHE A 202 -14.25 22.27 -16.19
CA PHE A 202 -13.90 20.97 -15.66
C PHE A 202 -12.59 21.00 -14.86
N SER A 203 -11.53 21.59 -15.43
CA SER A 203 -10.24 21.77 -14.77
C SER A 203 -10.37 22.61 -13.49
N PHE A 204 -11.20 23.65 -13.52
CA PHE A 204 -11.45 24.51 -12.37
C PHE A 204 -12.12 23.75 -11.22
N ILE A 205 -13.22 23.04 -11.49
CA ILE A 205 -13.97 22.29 -10.49
C ILE A 205 -13.14 21.13 -9.91
N GLN A 206 -12.21 20.57 -10.68
CA GLN A 206 -11.28 19.54 -10.21
C GLN A 206 -10.12 20.05 -9.37
N SER A 207 -9.93 21.37 -9.28
CA SER A 207 -8.84 21.93 -8.52
C SER A 207 -8.90 21.56 -7.02
N PRO A 208 -7.76 21.43 -6.36
CA PRO A 208 -7.72 21.17 -4.91
C PRO A 208 -8.44 22.23 -4.07
N MET A 209 -8.46 23.49 -4.52
CA MET A 209 -9.22 24.57 -3.88
C MET A 209 -10.71 24.24 -3.79
N VAL A 210 -11.34 23.83 -4.90
CA VAL A 210 -12.78 23.51 -4.92
C VAL A 210 -13.08 22.29 -4.05
N LEU A 211 -12.21 21.28 -4.09
CA LEU A 211 -12.33 20.12 -3.19
C LEU A 211 -12.23 20.53 -1.72
N LYS A 212 -11.28 21.41 -1.36
CA LYS A 212 -11.10 21.92 0.01
C LYS A 212 -12.31 22.75 0.46
N LEU A 213 -12.86 23.58 -0.42
CA LEU A 213 -14.08 24.36 -0.17
C LEU A 213 -15.25 23.43 0.21
N TYR A 214 -15.54 22.42 -0.60
CA TYR A 214 -16.64 21.51 -0.33
C TYR A 214 -16.39 20.61 0.88
N LYS A 215 -15.17 20.11 1.08
CA LYS A 215 -14.81 19.38 2.30
C LYS A 215 -15.07 20.22 3.54
N SER A 216 -14.60 21.47 3.57
CA SER A 216 -14.81 22.37 4.71
C SER A 216 -16.29 22.66 4.97
N LYS A 217 -17.11 22.69 3.92
CA LYS A 217 -18.57 22.92 4.02
C LYS A 217 -19.36 21.71 4.51
N PHE A 218 -18.91 20.50 4.19
CA PHE A 218 -19.68 19.27 4.42
C PHE A 218 -19.08 18.29 5.45
N ASP A 219 -17.78 18.34 5.71
CA ASP A 219 -17.11 17.51 6.72
C ASP A 219 -17.52 17.93 8.15
N GLY A 220 -17.47 17.00 9.10
CA GLY A 220 -17.84 17.24 10.51
C GLY A 220 -19.33 17.03 10.85
N LYS A 221 -20.16 16.63 9.89
CA LYS A 221 -21.57 16.25 10.12
C LYS A 221 -21.72 14.73 10.11
N SER A 222 -22.50 14.16 11.04
CA SER A 222 -22.73 12.71 11.17
C SER A 222 -23.49 12.07 9.98
N GLN A 223 -23.88 12.88 8.98
CA GLN A 223 -24.64 12.46 7.81
C GLN A 223 -23.74 12.43 6.57
N GLN A 224 -24.10 11.57 5.61
CA GLN A 224 -23.43 11.53 4.31
C GLN A 224 -23.43 12.93 3.65
N PRO A 225 -22.28 13.42 3.15
CA PRO A 225 -22.21 14.71 2.45
C PRO A 225 -23.19 14.76 1.28
N ASN A 226 -24.02 15.80 1.23
CA ASN A 226 -24.99 16.03 0.16
C ASN A 226 -24.89 17.48 -0.32
N MET A 227 -24.54 17.64 -1.59
CA MET A 227 -24.45 18.91 -2.30
C MET A 227 -25.82 19.28 -2.86
N LYS A 228 -26.23 20.53 -2.67
CA LYS A 228 -27.46 21.11 -3.22
C LYS A 228 -27.13 21.85 -4.51
N MET A 229 -28.14 22.09 -5.35
CA MET A 229 -27.98 22.86 -6.60
C MET A 229 -27.38 24.24 -6.37
N GLY A 230 -27.79 24.93 -5.29
CA GLY A 230 -27.22 26.24 -4.92
C GLY A 230 -25.71 26.18 -4.66
N ASP A 231 -25.20 25.07 -4.14
CA ASP A 231 -23.74 24.93 -3.89
C ASP A 231 -22.93 24.92 -5.20
N ILE A 232 -23.54 24.48 -6.31
CA ILE A 232 -22.94 24.46 -7.65
C ILE A 232 -23.16 25.81 -8.34
N ILE A 233 -24.40 26.32 -8.28
CA ILE A 233 -24.78 27.60 -8.89
C ILE A 233 -23.93 28.73 -8.34
N ASP A 234 -23.72 28.77 -7.02
CA ASP A 234 -22.98 29.83 -6.33
C ASP A 234 -21.46 29.57 -6.26
N LEU A 235 -20.96 28.48 -6.86
CA LEU A 235 -19.51 28.24 -6.91
C LEU A 235 -18.84 29.38 -7.68
N VAL A 236 -17.93 30.09 -7.02
CA VAL A 236 -17.18 31.20 -7.61
C VAL A 236 -16.03 30.67 -8.48
N ILE A 237 -15.96 31.15 -9.71
CA ILE A 237 -15.02 30.74 -10.75
C ILE A 237 -14.31 31.96 -11.35
N SER A 238 -13.00 31.85 -11.55
CA SER A 238 -12.20 32.84 -12.24
C SER A 238 -12.33 32.57 -13.74
N LEU A 239 -12.86 33.51 -14.50
CA LEU A 239 -13.07 33.38 -15.94
C LEU A 239 -11.97 34.15 -16.69
N PRO A 240 -11.08 33.45 -17.43
CA PRO A 240 -10.14 34.06 -18.36
C PRO A 240 -10.81 34.46 -19.69
N PRO A 241 -10.14 35.26 -20.53
CA PRO A 241 -10.44 35.35 -21.95
C PRO A 241 -10.53 33.98 -22.65
N LEU A 242 -11.33 33.86 -23.71
CA LEU A 242 -11.64 32.56 -24.35
C LEU A 242 -10.38 31.85 -24.87
N GLU A 243 -9.49 32.57 -25.56
CA GLU A 243 -8.26 31.95 -26.06
C GLU A 243 -7.32 31.55 -24.92
N GLU A 244 -7.33 32.28 -23.80
CA GLU A 244 -6.57 31.88 -22.62
C GLU A 244 -7.18 30.65 -21.94
N GLN A 245 -8.51 30.51 -21.87
CA GLN A 245 -9.16 29.29 -21.38
C GLN A 245 -8.67 28.05 -22.15
N LYS A 246 -8.60 28.16 -23.49
CA LYS A 246 -8.09 27.08 -24.36
C LYS A 246 -6.61 26.80 -24.10
N GLU A 247 -5.79 27.84 -23.99
CA GLU A 247 -4.36 27.67 -23.71
C GLU A 247 -4.11 27.06 -22.33
N ILE A 248 -4.84 27.47 -21.30
CA ILE A 248 -4.76 26.88 -19.95
C ILE A 248 -5.00 25.38 -20.03
N VAL A 249 -6.11 24.97 -20.68
CA VAL A 249 -6.45 23.55 -20.81
C VAL A 249 -5.36 22.80 -21.58
N LYS A 250 -4.89 23.35 -22.69
CA LYS A 250 -3.81 22.75 -23.49
C LYS A 250 -2.54 22.54 -22.66
N VAL A 251 -2.15 23.51 -21.84
CA VAL A 251 -0.99 23.40 -20.94
C VAL A 251 -1.24 22.34 -19.85
N VAL A 252 -2.43 22.33 -19.24
CA VAL A 252 -2.81 21.32 -18.24
C VAL A 252 -2.75 19.91 -18.82
N GLU A 253 -3.35 19.69 -20.00
CA GLU A 253 -3.35 18.40 -20.69
C GLU A 253 -1.93 17.94 -21.05
N THR A 254 -1.08 18.86 -21.49
CA THR A 254 0.33 18.57 -21.79
C THR A 254 1.07 18.12 -20.54
N LEU A 255 0.98 18.88 -19.45
CA LEU A 255 1.64 18.53 -18.20
C LEU A 255 1.07 17.24 -17.58
N PHE A 256 -0.25 17.02 -17.67
CA PHE A 256 -0.86 15.77 -17.22
C PHE A 256 -0.32 14.56 -17.96
N LYS A 257 -0.18 14.66 -19.28
CA LYS A 257 0.40 13.61 -20.11
C LYS A 257 1.86 13.34 -19.73
N GLU A 258 2.65 14.38 -19.47
CA GLU A 258 4.03 14.22 -18.98
C GLU A 258 4.07 13.53 -17.61
N VAL A 259 3.20 13.91 -16.67
CA VAL A 259 3.11 13.25 -15.35
C VAL A 259 2.75 11.78 -15.51
N GLU A 260 1.79 11.44 -16.37
CA GLU A 260 1.39 10.04 -16.63
C GLU A 260 2.51 9.22 -17.26
N GLN A 261 3.25 9.79 -18.22
CA GLN A 261 4.41 9.13 -18.81
C GLN A 261 5.51 8.89 -17.78
N LEU A 262 5.81 9.88 -16.94
CA LEU A 262 6.83 9.76 -15.89
C LEU A 262 6.42 8.73 -14.82
N GLU A 263 5.14 8.69 -14.45
CA GLU A 263 4.60 7.68 -13.54
C GLU A 263 4.74 6.27 -14.12
N GLN A 264 4.35 6.05 -15.38
CA GLN A 264 4.49 4.76 -16.07
C GLN A 264 5.96 4.32 -16.18
N LEU A 265 6.86 5.23 -16.58
CA LEU A 265 8.30 4.94 -16.64
C LEU A 265 8.88 4.60 -15.27
N THR A 266 8.41 5.27 -14.22
CA THR A 266 8.83 4.98 -12.84
C THR A 266 8.39 3.59 -12.41
N VAL A 267 7.13 3.23 -12.66
CA VAL A 267 6.59 1.88 -12.36
C VAL A 267 7.36 0.80 -13.14
N ALA A 268 7.58 1.02 -14.44
CA ALA A 268 8.33 0.09 -15.28
C ALA A 268 9.79 -0.08 -14.81
N ARG A 269 10.47 1.01 -14.45
CA ARG A 269 11.84 0.98 -13.91
C ARG A 269 11.91 0.21 -12.60
N ILE A 270 10.95 0.41 -11.70
CA ILE A 270 10.86 -0.33 -10.43
C ILE A 270 10.69 -1.82 -10.71
N GLY A 271 9.72 -2.19 -11.56
CA GLY A 271 9.48 -3.60 -11.91
C GLY A 271 10.70 -4.28 -12.54
N LEU A 272 11.32 -3.64 -13.53
CA LEU A 272 12.53 -4.18 -14.19
C LEU A 272 13.67 -4.41 -13.20
N LYS A 273 13.82 -3.49 -12.25
CA LYS A 273 14.86 -3.58 -11.22
C LYS A 273 14.55 -4.68 -10.19
N GLU A 274 13.30 -4.85 -9.80
CA GLU A 274 12.88 -5.97 -8.94
C GLU A 274 13.11 -7.32 -9.62
N ASP A 275 12.78 -7.45 -10.91
CA ASP A 275 12.97 -8.67 -11.70
C ASP A 275 14.46 -8.99 -11.83
N PHE A 276 15.27 -7.99 -12.20
CA PHE A 276 16.72 -8.13 -12.31
C PHE A 276 17.33 -8.56 -10.97
N LEU A 277 16.97 -7.89 -9.87
CA LEU A 277 17.48 -8.21 -8.55
C LEU A 277 17.09 -9.63 -8.13
N THR A 278 15.86 -10.05 -8.40
CA THR A 278 15.40 -11.41 -8.11
C THR A 278 16.25 -12.44 -8.85
N SER A 279 16.55 -12.18 -10.13
CA SER A 279 17.43 -13.03 -10.91
C SER A 279 18.86 -13.06 -10.32
N ALA A 280 19.46 -11.91 -10.04
CA ALA A 280 20.81 -11.82 -9.49
C ALA A 280 20.94 -12.51 -8.12
N LEU A 281 19.96 -12.30 -7.22
CA LEU A 281 19.92 -12.97 -5.92
C LEU A 281 19.74 -14.50 -6.06
N ASN A 282 18.93 -14.96 -7.01
CA ASN A 282 18.81 -16.39 -7.31
C ASN A 282 20.11 -16.98 -7.88
N GLN A 283 20.90 -16.21 -8.61
CA GLN A 283 22.19 -16.68 -9.10
C GLN A 283 23.22 -16.81 -7.98
N LEU A 284 23.16 -16.01 -6.91
CA LEU A 284 23.97 -16.23 -5.71
C LEU A 284 23.69 -17.60 -5.07
N THR A 285 22.44 -18.05 -5.10
CA THR A 285 22.02 -19.31 -4.47
C THR A 285 22.18 -20.53 -5.38
N THR A 286 22.44 -20.35 -6.67
CA THR A 286 22.52 -21.47 -7.65
C THR A 286 23.87 -21.58 -8.37
N ASN A 287 24.58 -20.47 -8.62
CA ASN A 287 25.82 -20.40 -9.42
C ASN A 287 27.02 -19.83 -8.63
N ASN A 288 28.07 -19.39 -9.32
CA ASN A 288 29.30 -18.82 -8.74
C ASN A 288 29.01 -17.49 -8.00
N ALA A 289 28.69 -17.62 -6.72
CA ALA A 289 28.30 -16.52 -5.84
C ALA A 289 29.28 -15.33 -5.81
N LYS A 290 30.57 -15.53 -6.12
CA LYS A 290 31.57 -14.48 -6.04
C LYS A 290 31.44 -13.43 -7.15
N GLN A 291 31.13 -13.86 -8.38
CA GLN A 291 30.99 -12.95 -9.52
C GLN A 291 29.73 -12.10 -9.38
N GLU A 292 28.61 -12.75 -9.10
CA GLU A 292 27.32 -12.08 -8.89
C GLU A 292 27.34 -11.12 -7.69
N TRP A 293 28.04 -11.49 -6.61
CA TRP A 293 28.22 -10.60 -5.47
C TRP A 293 29.02 -9.34 -5.83
N THR A 294 30.09 -9.49 -6.63
CA THR A 294 30.91 -8.35 -7.07
C THR A 294 30.07 -7.34 -7.84
N PHE A 295 29.22 -7.82 -8.75
CA PHE A 295 28.29 -6.96 -9.49
C PHE A 295 27.26 -6.28 -8.58
N LEU A 296 26.62 -7.04 -7.70
CA LEU A 296 25.62 -6.50 -6.76
C LEU A 296 26.23 -5.45 -5.83
N GLN A 297 27.50 -5.61 -5.43
CA GLN A 297 28.20 -4.68 -4.57
C GLN A 297 28.38 -3.30 -5.22
N GLU A 298 28.71 -3.23 -6.52
CA GLU A 298 28.86 -1.96 -7.25
C GLU A 298 27.56 -1.16 -7.33
N HIS A 299 26.42 -1.85 -7.34
CA HIS A 299 25.10 -1.26 -7.49
C HIS A 299 24.23 -1.36 -6.22
N PHE A 300 24.83 -1.70 -5.08
CA PHE A 300 24.13 -2.10 -3.87
C PHE A 300 23.11 -1.04 -3.40
N LYS A 301 23.55 0.22 -3.29
CA LYS A 301 22.67 1.34 -2.88
C LYS A 301 21.55 1.63 -3.88
N SER A 302 21.78 1.35 -5.16
CA SER A 302 20.75 1.53 -6.20
C SER A 302 19.68 0.46 -6.07
N PHE A 303 20.06 -0.80 -5.86
CA PHE A 303 19.14 -1.92 -5.75
C PHE A 303 18.34 -1.94 -4.44
N PHE A 304 18.98 -1.62 -3.32
CA PHE A 304 18.38 -1.74 -1.97
C PHE A 304 17.88 -0.41 -1.40
N ASN A 305 17.24 0.41 -2.22
CA ASN A 305 16.55 1.64 -1.80
C ASN A 305 15.02 1.49 -1.73
N GLU A 306 14.53 0.24 -1.76
CA GLU A 306 13.11 -0.13 -1.67
C GLU A 306 12.95 -1.29 -0.69
N THR A 307 11.91 -1.25 0.14
CA THR A 307 11.69 -2.23 1.22
C THR A 307 11.48 -3.66 0.69
N THR A 308 10.83 -3.81 -0.48
CA THR A 308 10.65 -5.12 -1.14
C THR A 308 11.99 -5.77 -1.49
N ASN A 309 12.95 -5.00 -2.00
CA ASN A 309 14.27 -5.49 -2.38
C ASN A 309 15.10 -5.88 -1.16
N ILE A 310 15.00 -5.10 -0.08
CA ILE A 310 15.67 -5.43 1.19
C ILE A 310 15.08 -6.70 1.80
N LYS A 311 13.77 -6.91 1.70
CA LYS A 311 13.14 -8.18 2.11
C LYS A 311 13.72 -9.38 1.35
N LYS A 312 13.82 -9.28 0.02
CA LYS A 312 14.44 -10.32 -0.82
C LYS A 312 15.90 -10.58 -0.41
N LEU A 313 16.66 -9.52 -0.09
CA LEU A 313 18.03 -9.67 0.41
C LEU A 313 18.09 -10.49 1.69
N ARG A 314 17.21 -10.24 2.67
CA ARG A 314 17.15 -11.02 3.93
C ARG A 314 16.89 -12.51 3.65
N GLU A 315 15.92 -12.78 2.79
CA GLU A 315 15.56 -14.14 2.36
C GLU A 315 16.78 -14.84 1.71
N THR A 316 17.49 -14.16 0.80
CA THR A 316 18.72 -14.67 0.18
C THR A 316 19.84 -14.89 1.18
N VAL A 317 20.05 -13.97 2.13
CA VAL A 317 21.07 -14.13 3.19
C VAL A 317 20.82 -15.39 4.01
N LEU A 318 19.57 -15.62 4.43
CA LEU A 318 19.21 -16.85 5.14
C LEU A 318 19.44 -18.08 4.27
N GLN A 319 19.06 -18.03 2.99
CA GLN A 319 19.27 -19.16 2.08
C GLN A 319 20.76 -19.50 1.88
N LEU A 320 21.61 -18.49 1.69
CA LEU A 320 23.07 -18.68 1.58
C LEU A 320 23.67 -19.20 2.89
N ALA A 321 23.13 -18.80 4.04
CA ALA A 321 23.55 -19.28 5.35
C ALA A 321 23.31 -20.78 5.50
N VAL A 322 22.09 -21.24 5.19
CA VAL A 322 21.68 -22.64 5.38
C VAL A 322 22.28 -23.59 4.36
N GLN A 323 22.74 -23.07 3.22
CA GLN A 323 23.51 -23.81 2.23
C GLN A 323 25.02 -23.85 2.54
N GLY A 324 25.48 -23.20 3.62
CA GLY A 324 26.91 -23.10 3.96
C GLY A 324 27.74 -22.30 2.95
N LYS A 325 27.08 -21.48 2.12
CA LYS A 325 27.73 -20.62 1.11
C LYS A 325 28.33 -19.37 1.74
N LEU A 326 27.70 -18.81 2.79
CA LEU A 326 28.24 -17.65 3.53
C LEU A 326 29.56 -17.93 4.25
N THR A 327 29.85 -19.20 4.53
CA THR A 327 31.03 -19.66 5.27
C THR A 327 32.00 -20.47 4.43
N ALA A 328 31.84 -20.49 3.10
CA ALA A 328 32.73 -21.23 2.21
C ALA A 328 34.21 -20.84 2.38
N ASP A 329 34.52 -19.54 2.40
CA ASP A 329 35.89 -19.05 2.66
C ASP A 329 36.37 -19.38 4.07
N TRP A 330 35.46 -19.40 5.05
CA TRP A 330 35.82 -19.77 6.42
C TRP A 330 36.20 -21.25 6.49
N ARG A 331 35.44 -22.16 5.86
CA ARG A 331 35.77 -23.59 5.79
C ARG A 331 37.11 -23.83 5.10
N ALA A 332 37.38 -23.14 3.99
CA ALA A 332 38.66 -23.26 3.29
C ALA A 332 39.87 -22.87 4.17
N ASN A 333 39.67 -21.95 5.12
CA ASN A 333 40.70 -21.50 6.07
C ASN A 333 40.72 -22.30 7.38
N ASN A 334 39.77 -23.22 7.60
CA ASN A 334 39.66 -24.04 8.82
C ASN A 334 39.43 -25.53 8.44
N PRO A 335 40.36 -26.17 7.71
CA PRO A 335 40.18 -27.53 7.21
C PRO A 335 40.12 -28.60 8.32
N ASP A 336 40.73 -28.34 9.47
CA ASP A 336 40.76 -29.25 10.62
C ASP A 336 39.50 -29.16 11.51
N THR A 337 38.46 -28.48 11.03
CA THR A 337 37.20 -28.35 11.76
C THR A 337 36.53 -29.71 11.93
N GLU A 338 36.05 -30.00 13.14
CA GLU A 338 35.35 -31.26 13.44
C GLU A 338 34.11 -31.46 12.55
N ASP A 339 34.00 -32.64 11.96
CA ASP A 339 32.87 -33.01 11.11
C ASP A 339 31.56 -33.12 11.90
N ALA A 340 30.46 -32.62 11.33
CA ALA A 340 29.15 -32.61 11.97
C ALA A 340 28.60 -34.01 12.29
N SER A 341 29.05 -35.06 11.61
CA SER A 341 28.70 -36.45 11.94
C SER A 341 29.17 -36.86 13.34
N ILE A 342 30.28 -36.28 13.82
CA ILE A 342 30.78 -36.51 15.19
C ILE A 342 29.83 -35.86 16.21
N LEU A 343 29.37 -34.64 15.94
CA LEU A 343 28.35 -33.97 16.76
C LEU A 343 27.06 -34.78 16.82
N LEU A 344 26.58 -35.24 15.66
CA LEU A 344 25.36 -36.06 15.58
C LEU A 344 25.50 -37.35 16.40
N LYS A 345 26.66 -38.00 16.36
CA LYS A 345 26.96 -39.19 17.17
C LYS A 345 26.94 -38.88 18.66
N ARG A 346 27.55 -37.78 19.11
CA ARG A 346 27.51 -37.33 20.52
C ARG A 346 26.07 -37.08 20.98
N ILE A 347 25.25 -36.44 20.16
CA ILE A 347 23.83 -36.20 20.47
C ILE A 347 23.08 -37.53 20.60
N GLN A 348 23.30 -38.48 19.70
CA GLN A 348 22.67 -39.81 19.76
C GLN A 348 23.04 -40.57 21.04
N GLU A 349 24.33 -40.56 21.42
CA GLU A 349 24.82 -41.18 22.66
C GLU A 349 24.24 -40.50 23.91
N GLY A 350 24.24 -39.16 23.95
CA GLY A 350 23.65 -38.39 25.04
C GLY A 350 22.14 -38.65 25.19
N LYS A 351 21.40 -38.71 24.08
CA LYS A 351 19.98 -39.05 24.09
C LYS A 351 19.73 -40.48 24.58
N ALA A 352 20.53 -41.45 24.15
CA ALA A 352 20.42 -42.83 24.63
C ALA A 352 20.59 -42.90 26.16
N GLN A 353 21.53 -42.14 26.72
CA GLN A 353 21.72 -42.05 28.16
C GLN A 353 20.50 -41.38 28.86
N LEU A 354 19.99 -40.27 28.32
CA LEU A 354 18.81 -39.59 28.87
C LEU A 354 17.53 -40.46 28.82
N ILE A 355 17.39 -41.31 27.80
CA ILE A 355 16.31 -42.30 27.70
C ILE A 355 16.46 -43.36 28.79
N LYS A 356 17.68 -43.88 28.99
CA LYS A 356 17.99 -44.87 30.04
C LYS A 356 17.70 -44.31 31.44
N GLU A 357 17.96 -43.02 31.64
CA GLU A 357 17.66 -42.29 32.87
C GLU A 357 16.18 -41.86 32.99
N LYS A 358 15.32 -42.18 32.00
CA LYS A 358 13.91 -41.79 31.92
C LYS A 358 13.66 -40.27 31.95
N LYS A 359 14.66 -39.47 31.56
CA LYS A 359 14.56 -37.99 31.47
C LYS A 359 13.88 -37.53 30.19
N ILE A 360 14.00 -38.31 29.11
CA ILE A 360 13.32 -38.07 27.84
C ILE A 360 12.60 -39.33 27.37
N LYS A 361 11.59 -39.16 26.50
CA LYS A 361 10.82 -40.28 25.96
C LYS A 361 11.62 -41.00 24.87
N ASN A 362 11.48 -42.32 24.82
CA ASN A 362 11.98 -43.11 23.70
C ASN A 362 11.05 -42.90 22.48
N GLU A 363 11.56 -42.27 21.44
CA GLU A 363 10.83 -42.03 20.20
C GLU A 363 11.07 -43.17 19.21
N LYS A 364 10.11 -43.43 18.33
CA LYS A 364 10.28 -44.43 17.28
C LYS A 364 11.37 -43.96 16.31
N ALA A 365 12.29 -44.86 15.96
CA ALA A 365 13.30 -44.59 14.94
C ALA A 365 12.62 -44.24 13.62
N LEU A 366 12.99 -43.10 13.03
CA LEU A 366 12.51 -42.72 11.71
C LEU A 366 13.37 -43.40 10.61
N PRO A 367 12.86 -43.53 9.37
CA PRO A 367 13.60 -44.14 8.25
C PRO A 367 14.95 -43.47 7.97
N LYS A 368 15.89 -44.13 7.29
CA LYS A 368 17.11 -43.41 6.86
C LYS A 368 16.75 -42.32 5.84
N ILE A 369 17.45 -41.19 5.90
CA ILE A 369 17.35 -40.13 4.91
C ILE A 369 17.88 -40.66 3.57
N THR A 370 17.08 -40.49 2.52
CA THR A 370 17.41 -40.82 1.13
C THR A 370 17.88 -39.58 0.38
N LYS A 371 18.59 -39.76 -0.75
CA LYS A 371 19.05 -38.62 -1.58
C LYS A 371 17.89 -37.78 -2.12
N ASP A 372 16.74 -38.41 -2.41
CA ASP A 372 15.55 -37.72 -2.93
C ASP A 372 14.87 -36.83 -1.87
N GLU A 373 15.15 -37.05 -0.58
CA GLU A 373 14.67 -36.21 0.52
C GLU A 373 15.55 -34.97 0.75
N THR A 374 16.77 -34.95 0.19
CA THR A 374 17.71 -33.84 0.42
C THR A 374 17.49 -32.73 -0.62
N PRO A 375 17.25 -31.48 -0.18
CA PRO A 375 16.87 -30.39 -1.07
C PRO A 375 18.02 -29.81 -1.90
N TYR A 376 19.23 -29.94 -1.40
CA TYR A 376 20.46 -29.46 -2.03
C TYR A 376 21.66 -30.21 -1.47
N GLU A 377 22.77 -30.12 -2.20
CA GLU A 377 24.06 -30.67 -1.76
C GLU A 377 24.62 -29.84 -0.61
N LEU A 378 25.02 -30.53 0.46
CA LEU A 378 25.70 -29.88 1.58
C LEU A 378 27.19 -29.73 1.30
N PRO A 379 27.83 -28.73 1.91
CA PRO A 379 29.28 -28.66 1.89
C PRO A 379 29.93 -29.83 2.63
N GLU A 380 31.20 -30.10 2.31
CA GLU A 380 32.02 -31.04 3.05
C GLU A 380 32.08 -30.65 4.54
N GLY A 381 31.99 -31.65 5.43
CA GLY A 381 31.93 -31.47 6.87
C GLY A 381 30.52 -31.39 7.46
N TRP A 382 29.48 -31.22 6.63
CA TRP A 382 28.08 -31.10 7.06
C TRP A 382 27.32 -32.42 6.86
N VAL A 383 26.26 -32.62 7.65
CA VAL A 383 25.40 -33.80 7.53
C VAL A 383 23.92 -33.45 7.59
N TRP A 384 23.13 -34.06 6.71
CA TRP A 384 21.68 -34.01 6.84
C TRP A 384 21.22 -34.92 7.98
N CYS A 385 20.41 -34.37 8.88
CA CYS A 385 19.70 -35.10 9.92
C CYS A 385 18.25 -34.63 9.99
N ARG A 386 17.43 -35.22 10.87
CA ARG A 386 16.08 -34.71 11.15
C ARG A 386 16.11 -33.85 12.41
N LEU A 387 15.15 -32.92 12.51
CA LEU A 387 15.07 -32.02 13.65
C LEU A 387 14.92 -32.78 14.98
N ILE A 388 14.27 -33.94 14.97
CA ILE A 388 14.23 -34.80 16.16
C ILE A 388 15.61 -35.30 16.57
N ASP A 389 16.53 -35.55 15.64
CA ASP A 389 17.84 -36.12 15.93
C ASP A 389 18.69 -35.18 16.78
N ILE A 390 18.63 -33.87 16.49
CA ILE A 390 19.34 -32.82 17.23
C ILE A 390 18.59 -32.30 18.46
N SER A 391 17.36 -32.75 18.69
CA SER A 391 16.49 -32.25 19.76
C SER A 391 16.42 -33.18 20.96
N VAL A 392 16.45 -32.59 22.16
CA VAL A 392 16.21 -33.27 23.44
C VAL A 392 14.76 -33.14 23.92
N TYR A 393 13.99 -32.20 23.35
CA TYR A 393 12.57 -32.02 23.62
C TYR A 393 11.85 -31.46 22.39
N ILE A 394 10.79 -32.14 21.94
CA ILE A 394 9.84 -31.61 20.95
C ILE A 394 8.44 -31.92 21.44
N GLN A 395 7.70 -30.89 21.85
CA GLN A 395 6.33 -31.09 22.30
C GLN A 395 5.47 -29.84 22.11
N ARG A 396 4.20 -30.09 21.82
CA ARG A 396 3.17 -29.06 21.85
C ARG A 396 2.96 -28.53 23.27
N GLY A 397 2.73 -27.22 23.37
CA GLY A 397 2.27 -26.59 24.59
C GLY A 397 0.91 -27.12 25.05
N LYS A 398 0.37 -26.55 26.13
CA LYS A 398 -0.93 -26.95 26.67
C LYS A 398 -1.88 -25.75 26.64
N SER A 399 -3.18 -26.02 26.54
CA SER A 399 -4.20 -24.98 26.68
C SER A 399 -4.25 -24.53 28.13
N PRO A 400 -3.91 -23.27 28.45
CA PRO A 400 -3.91 -22.78 29.81
C PRO A 400 -5.32 -22.39 30.27
N LYS A 401 -5.52 -22.35 31.59
CA LYS A 401 -6.61 -21.56 32.19
C LYS A 401 -6.06 -20.16 32.40
N TYR A 402 -6.53 -19.18 31.63
CA TYR A 402 -6.01 -17.81 31.72
C TYR A 402 -6.50 -17.09 32.99
N SER A 403 -5.67 -16.17 33.48
CA SER A 403 -5.95 -15.27 34.61
C SER A 403 -5.35 -13.90 34.36
N ASP A 404 -5.84 -12.88 35.05
CA ASP A 404 -5.29 -11.52 35.02
C ASP A 404 -4.09 -11.35 35.97
N ILE A 405 -3.79 -12.37 36.79
CA ILE A 405 -2.61 -12.37 37.67
C ILE A 405 -1.34 -12.50 36.82
N LYS A 406 -0.57 -11.41 36.75
CA LYS A 406 0.67 -11.33 35.99
C LYS A 406 1.83 -12.02 36.71
N LYS A 407 1.85 -13.35 36.71
CA LYS A 407 2.91 -14.14 37.36
C LYS A 407 3.63 -15.11 36.43
N TYR A 408 2.89 -15.78 35.55
CA TYR A 408 3.42 -16.82 34.66
C TYR A 408 2.92 -16.59 33.23
N PRO A 409 3.71 -15.93 32.36
CA PRO A 409 3.30 -15.71 30.99
C PRO A 409 3.13 -17.01 30.20
N VAL A 410 2.14 -17.01 29.32
CA VAL A 410 1.89 -18.04 28.32
C VAL A 410 2.23 -17.48 26.95
N ILE A 411 3.22 -18.11 26.30
CA ILE A 411 3.62 -17.74 24.95
C ILE A 411 2.66 -18.38 23.96
N ALA A 412 1.76 -17.56 23.45
CA ALA A 412 0.82 -17.91 22.39
C ALA A 412 1.30 -17.41 21.02
N GLN A 413 0.64 -17.83 19.95
CA GLN A 413 1.05 -17.54 18.56
C GLN A 413 1.25 -16.07 18.25
N LYS A 414 0.45 -15.20 18.89
CA LYS A 414 0.54 -13.74 18.75
C LYS A 414 1.83 -13.13 19.32
N CYS A 415 2.58 -13.86 20.14
CA CYS A 415 3.87 -13.39 20.65
C CYS A 415 5.00 -13.68 19.64
N ILE A 416 4.75 -14.56 18.68
CA ILE A 416 5.74 -15.01 17.68
C ILE A 416 5.41 -14.32 16.35
N GLN A 417 6.17 -13.26 16.02
CA GLN A 417 6.08 -12.55 14.75
C GLN A 417 7.28 -12.86 13.85
N TRP A 418 7.16 -12.49 12.57
CA TRP A 418 8.23 -12.65 11.58
C TRP A 418 9.47 -11.80 11.88
N LYS A 419 9.26 -10.61 12.46
CA LYS A 419 10.34 -9.67 12.77
C LYS A 419 10.85 -9.85 14.19
N ASP A 420 9.93 -9.88 15.16
CA ASP A 420 10.27 -9.80 16.57
C ASP A 420 9.50 -10.82 17.43
N PHE A 421 10.11 -11.18 18.56
CA PHE A 421 9.46 -11.91 19.63
C PHE A 421 8.82 -10.91 20.61
N GLU A 422 7.49 -10.81 20.58
CA GLU A 422 6.72 -9.79 21.29
C GLU A 422 6.17 -10.33 22.62
N MET A 423 7.04 -10.44 23.62
CA MET A 423 6.66 -10.94 24.96
C MET A 423 5.48 -10.18 25.57
N TYR A 424 5.40 -8.87 25.35
CA TYR A 424 4.35 -8.02 25.91
C TYR A 424 2.93 -8.42 25.46
N LYS A 425 2.79 -9.20 24.39
CA LYS A 425 1.50 -9.75 23.94
C LYS A 425 1.08 -11.00 24.73
N ALA A 426 1.94 -11.58 25.56
CA ALA A 426 1.61 -12.76 26.36
C ALA A 426 0.44 -12.49 27.32
N LYS A 427 -0.39 -13.52 27.53
CA LYS A 427 -1.37 -13.57 28.63
C LYS A 427 -0.79 -14.43 29.75
N PHE A 428 -1.47 -14.49 30.89
CA PHE A 428 -0.95 -15.20 32.06
C PHE A 428 -1.81 -16.41 32.41
N ILE A 429 -1.16 -17.50 32.81
CA ILE A 429 -1.86 -18.68 33.33
C ILE A 429 -2.25 -18.45 34.79
N ASP A 430 -3.42 -18.97 35.17
CA ASP A 430 -3.87 -19.06 36.55
C ASP A 430 -2.80 -19.77 37.41
N PRO A 431 -2.20 -19.08 38.41
CA PRO A 431 -1.14 -19.63 39.25
C PRO A 431 -1.52 -20.95 39.93
N GLU A 432 -2.80 -21.21 40.20
CA GLU A 432 -3.23 -22.48 40.81
C GLU A 432 -3.16 -23.66 39.83
N THR A 433 -3.10 -23.39 38.52
CA THR A 433 -3.09 -24.41 37.48
C THR A 433 -1.70 -24.72 36.92
N ILE A 434 -0.69 -23.93 37.28
CA ILE A 434 0.70 -24.15 36.83
C ILE A 434 1.25 -25.49 37.30
N ILE A 435 0.81 -25.99 38.46
CA ILE A 435 1.19 -27.31 39.00
C ILE A 435 0.85 -28.48 38.06
N LYS A 436 -0.03 -28.27 37.07
CA LYS A 436 -0.35 -29.26 36.02
C LYS A 436 0.70 -29.33 34.90
N TYR A 437 1.70 -28.45 34.93
CA TYR A 437 2.81 -28.39 34.00
C TYR A 437 4.04 -28.97 34.69
N GLY A 438 4.57 -30.07 34.14
CA GLY A 438 5.83 -30.62 34.62
C GLY A 438 6.99 -29.68 34.30
N PRO A 439 8.13 -29.81 35.02
CA PRO A 439 9.29 -28.94 34.86
C PRO A 439 9.87 -28.97 33.43
N GLU A 440 9.63 -30.04 32.67
CA GLU A 440 10.04 -30.17 31.27
C GLU A 440 9.35 -29.17 30.32
N ARG A 441 8.16 -28.67 30.70
CA ARG A 441 7.32 -27.74 29.93
C ARG A 441 7.59 -26.27 30.20
N ILE A 442 8.42 -25.98 31.22
CA ILE A 442 8.89 -24.63 31.48
C ILE A 442 9.85 -24.25 30.34
N LEU A 443 9.62 -23.08 29.76
CA LEU A 443 10.46 -22.55 28.70
C LEU A 443 11.84 -22.16 29.23
N LYS A 444 12.86 -22.42 28.43
CA LYS A 444 14.27 -22.16 28.75
C LYS A 444 14.92 -21.37 27.64
N THR A 445 15.89 -20.53 27.97
CA THR A 445 16.69 -19.82 26.96
C THR A 445 17.22 -20.79 25.90
N GLY A 446 17.00 -20.45 24.62
CA GLY A 446 17.32 -21.30 23.48
C GLY A 446 16.17 -22.18 22.99
N ASP A 447 15.01 -22.18 23.66
CA ASP A 447 13.83 -22.87 23.15
C ASP A 447 13.31 -22.20 21.88
N LEU A 448 13.16 -23.02 20.84
CA LEU A 448 12.53 -22.64 19.58
C LEU A 448 11.02 -22.82 19.70
N LEU A 449 10.26 -21.79 19.37
CA LEU A 449 8.81 -21.74 19.51
C LEU A 449 8.16 -21.66 18.14
N TRP A 450 7.56 -22.76 17.67
CA TRP A 450 7.00 -22.87 16.32
C TRP A 450 5.48 -22.84 16.33
N ASN A 451 4.89 -21.84 15.66
CA ASN A 451 3.44 -21.74 15.52
C ASN A 451 2.87 -22.92 14.73
N SER A 452 1.95 -23.63 15.38
CA SER A 452 1.41 -24.89 14.88
C SER A 452 0.07 -24.75 14.16
N THR A 453 -0.63 -23.62 14.33
CA THR A 453 -1.94 -23.37 13.68
C THR A 453 -2.06 -21.92 13.19
N GLY A 454 -3.21 -21.59 12.59
CA GLY A 454 -3.66 -20.21 12.34
C GLY A 454 -3.35 -19.68 10.94
N ARG A 455 -4.35 -19.06 10.30
CA ARG A 455 -4.20 -18.45 8.97
C ARG A 455 -3.25 -17.26 9.04
N GLY A 456 -2.12 -17.36 8.34
CA GLY A 456 -1.07 -16.34 8.29
C GLY A 456 -0.11 -16.34 9.49
N SER A 457 -0.32 -17.20 10.50
CA SER A 457 0.60 -17.37 11.64
C SER A 457 1.34 -18.70 11.65
N LEU A 458 0.83 -19.70 10.91
CA LEU A 458 1.47 -20.98 10.71
C LEU A 458 2.90 -20.80 10.20
N GLY A 459 3.84 -21.62 10.70
CA GLY A 459 5.21 -21.61 10.22
C GLY A 459 6.12 -20.58 10.89
N ARG A 460 5.55 -19.52 11.48
CA ARG A 460 6.33 -18.54 12.27
C ARG A 460 7.07 -19.22 13.40
N ILE A 461 8.33 -18.86 13.56
CA ILE A 461 9.20 -19.35 14.61
C ILE A 461 9.77 -18.20 15.42
N GLY A 462 9.94 -18.41 16.72
CA GLY A 462 10.60 -17.48 17.64
C GLY A 462 11.67 -18.20 18.46
N LEU A 463 12.70 -17.46 18.88
CA LEU A 463 13.71 -17.95 19.82
C LEU A 463 13.42 -17.35 21.20
N TYR A 464 13.15 -18.20 22.18
CA TYR A 464 12.88 -17.76 23.55
C TYR A 464 14.20 -17.48 24.29
N ASN A 465 14.22 -16.35 25.01
CA ASN A 465 15.29 -15.97 25.90
C ASN A 465 14.68 -15.47 27.22
N GLU A 466 15.14 -15.99 28.34
CA GLU A 466 14.68 -15.60 29.68
C GLU A 466 14.96 -14.12 29.98
N LEU A 467 15.94 -13.49 29.31
CA LEU A 467 16.19 -12.05 29.41
C LEU A 467 15.00 -11.19 28.94
N TYR A 468 14.10 -11.74 28.12
CA TYR A 468 12.87 -11.05 27.71
C TYR A 468 11.69 -11.32 28.65
N ASN A 469 11.88 -12.13 29.69
CA ASN A 469 10.84 -12.54 30.62
C ASN A 469 11.03 -11.87 31.98
N ASP A 470 10.24 -10.85 32.28
CA ASP A 470 10.25 -10.17 33.59
C ASP A 470 9.60 -11.00 34.72
N TYR A 471 9.23 -12.25 34.45
CA TYR A 471 8.47 -13.11 35.35
C TYR A 471 9.24 -14.39 35.71
N GLU A 472 8.80 -15.07 36.77
CA GLU A 472 9.48 -16.25 37.34
C GLU A 472 9.70 -17.40 36.34
N LEU A 473 8.72 -17.69 35.48
CA LEU A 473 8.81 -18.71 34.44
C LEU A 473 7.81 -18.43 33.32
N ALA A 474 7.98 -19.08 32.17
CA ALA A 474 7.03 -19.04 31.07
C ALA A 474 6.67 -20.45 30.58
N VAL A 475 5.48 -20.60 30.01
CA VAL A 475 5.00 -21.84 29.38
C VAL A 475 4.44 -21.55 27.98
N ALA A 476 4.35 -22.57 27.12
CA ALA A 476 3.79 -22.42 25.77
C ALA A 476 2.30 -22.83 25.69
N ASP A 477 1.53 -22.10 24.89
CA ASP A 477 0.14 -22.42 24.54
C ASP A 477 0.07 -23.70 23.66
N SER A 478 -1.07 -24.40 23.69
CA SER A 478 -1.43 -25.51 22.79
C SER A 478 -1.20 -25.27 21.30
N HIS A 479 -1.17 -24.03 20.83
CA HIS A 479 -0.92 -23.71 19.42
C HIS A 479 0.55 -23.46 19.07
N VAL A 480 1.46 -23.65 20.03
CA VAL A 480 2.91 -23.48 19.85
C VAL A 480 3.61 -24.82 20.16
N THR A 481 4.46 -25.27 19.25
CA THR A 481 5.35 -26.41 19.47
C THR A 481 6.70 -25.90 19.95
N VAL A 482 7.14 -26.41 21.10
CA VAL A 482 8.44 -26.09 21.69
C VAL A 482 9.45 -27.12 21.23
N ILE A 483 10.60 -26.66 20.76
CA ILE A 483 11.73 -27.48 20.30
C ILE A 483 12.96 -27.02 21.07
N ARG A 484 13.60 -27.96 21.77
CA ARG A 484 14.83 -27.74 22.52
C ARG A 484 15.91 -28.61 21.92
N VAL A 485 16.90 -27.96 21.34
CA VAL A 485 18.08 -28.60 20.76
C VAL A 485 19.07 -29.04 21.84
N ASP A 486 19.95 -29.98 21.51
CA ASP A 486 21.10 -30.30 22.35
C ASP A 486 22.10 -29.13 22.31
N LYS A 487 22.06 -28.29 23.35
CA LYS A 487 22.82 -27.02 23.40
C LYS A 487 24.34 -27.18 23.32
N GLU A 488 24.89 -28.37 23.60
CA GLU A 488 26.33 -28.63 23.58
C GLU A 488 26.82 -28.89 22.16
N ASN A 489 25.95 -29.40 21.27
CA ASN A 489 26.32 -29.81 19.91
C ASN A 489 25.52 -29.08 18.81
N CYS A 490 24.48 -28.33 19.18
CA CYS A 490 23.66 -27.55 18.28
C CYS A 490 23.34 -26.18 18.86
N ASN A 491 23.73 -25.14 18.13
CA ASN A 491 23.45 -23.75 18.44
C ASN A 491 21.97 -23.43 18.12
N ALA A 492 21.23 -22.95 19.12
CA ALA A 492 19.81 -22.64 18.98
C ALA A 492 19.53 -21.48 18.00
N ASP A 493 20.40 -20.46 17.96
CA ASP A 493 20.29 -19.37 16.98
C ASP A 493 20.50 -19.88 15.56
N TYR A 494 21.46 -20.79 15.35
CA TYR A 494 21.64 -21.43 14.03
C TYR A 494 20.39 -22.17 13.60
N ALA A 495 19.82 -22.98 14.50
CA ALA A 495 18.58 -23.68 14.23
C ALA A 495 17.41 -22.73 13.99
N PHE A 496 17.32 -21.62 14.73
CA PHE A 496 16.35 -20.56 14.50
C PHE A 496 16.48 -19.95 13.09
N LYS A 497 17.70 -19.61 12.65
CA LYS A 497 17.93 -19.05 11.29
C LYS A 497 17.54 -20.05 10.21
N TYR A 498 17.86 -21.34 10.39
CA TYR A 498 17.47 -22.38 9.44
C TYR A 498 15.95 -22.50 9.31
N LEU A 499 15.25 -22.61 10.43
CA LEU A 499 13.79 -22.77 10.46
C LEU A 499 13.06 -21.49 10.03
N SER A 500 13.72 -20.32 10.11
CA SER A 500 13.23 -19.04 9.59
C SER A 500 13.49 -18.85 8.10
N SER A 501 14.29 -19.73 7.47
CA SER A 501 14.67 -19.56 6.06
C SER A 501 13.48 -19.75 5.11
N PRO A 502 13.50 -19.10 3.92
CA PRO A 502 12.46 -19.28 2.90
C PRO A 502 12.24 -20.75 2.56
N PHE A 503 13.31 -21.53 2.52
CA PHE A 503 13.26 -22.97 2.26
C PHE A 503 12.26 -23.71 3.18
N ILE A 504 12.28 -23.42 4.48
CA ILE A 504 11.37 -24.03 5.44
C ILE A 504 9.96 -23.42 5.36
N GLN A 505 9.87 -22.10 5.19
CA GLN A 505 8.59 -21.41 5.15
C GLN A 505 7.76 -21.78 3.90
N ASP A 506 8.39 -21.87 2.73
CA ASP A 506 7.76 -22.30 1.48
C ASP A 506 7.33 -23.77 1.54
N HIS A 507 8.12 -24.61 2.21
CA HIS A 507 7.77 -26.02 2.44
C HIS A 507 6.52 -26.18 3.31
N ILE A 508 6.34 -25.30 4.32
CA ILE A 508 5.13 -25.28 5.15
C ILE A 508 3.94 -24.72 4.36
N GLU A 509 4.14 -23.65 3.60
CA GLU A 509 3.08 -22.99 2.83
C GLU A 509 2.54 -23.89 1.71
N SER A 510 3.41 -24.57 0.96
CA SER A 510 3.00 -25.52 -0.10
C SER A 510 2.19 -26.71 0.43
N ARG A 511 2.38 -27.09 1.70
CA ARG A 511 1.58 -28.12 2.38
C ARG A 511 0.28 -27.58 3.00
N SER A 512 0.08 -26.26 2.97
CA SER A 512 -1.07 -25.57 3.56
C SER A 512 -2.23 -25.32 2.59
N SER A 513 -2.03 -25.51 1.26
CA SER A 513 -3.06 -25.27 0.25
C SER A 513 -4.03 -26.46 0.11
N GLY A 514 -5.23 -26.33 0.67
CA GLY A 514 -6.32 -27.32 0.57
C GLY A 514 -7.64 -26.84 1.19
N SER A 515 -8.79 -27.32 0.69
CA SER A 515 -10.16 -26.84 0.98
C SER A 515 -10.74 -27.22 2.36
N THR A 516 -9.91 -27.56 3.35
CA THR A 516 -10.37 -27.90 4.70
C THR A 516 -9.90 -26.86 5.72
N ASN A 517 -10.82 -26.35 6.54
CA ASN A 517 -10.61 -25.26 7.49
C ASN A 517 -9.69 -25.59 8.70
N GLN A 518 -8.79 -26.57 8.58
CA GLN A 518 -7.81 -26.92 9.61
C GLN A 518 -6.41 -27.07 8.98
N ILE A 519 -5.74 -25.93 8.79
CA ILE A 519 -4.33 -25.90 8.43
C ILE A 519 -3.53 -25.95 9.75
N GLU A 520 -2.97 -27.11 10.07
CA GLU A 520 -2.22 -27.35 11.30
C GLU A 520 -0.90 -28.09 11.00
N LEU A 521 0.21 -27.54 11.50
CA LEU A 521 1.52 -28.19 11.49
C LEU A 521 1.55 -29.19 12.65
N ASN A 522 1.38 -30.47 12.31
CA ASN A 522 1.41 -31.55 13.30
C ASN A 522 2.85 -31.77 13.83
N THR A 523 2.99 -32.32 15.03
CA THR A 523 4.31 -32.55 15.65
C THR A 523 5.17 -33.57 14.90
N THR A 524 4.56 -34.48 14.13
CA THR A 524 5.30 -35.46 13.33
C THR A 524 6.07 -34.77 12.22
N THR A 525 5.44 -33.84 11.50
CA THR A 525 6.10 -33.02 10.47
C THR A 525 7.24 -32.19 11.06
N VAL A 526 7.06 -31.61 12.25
CA VAL A 526 8.14 -30.90 12.95
C VAL A 526 9.32 -31.83 13.24
N LYS A 527 9.07 -33.03 13.77
CA LYS A 527 10.11 -34.03 14.06
C LYS A 527 10.85 -34.49 12.81
N GLU A 528 10.13 -34.65 11.71
CA GLU A 528 10.64 -35.15 10.43
C GLU A 528 11.34 -34.09 9.57
N THR A 529 11.22 -32.81 9.95
CA THR A 529 11.83 -31.70 9.22
C THR A 529 13.32 -31.93 9.04
N MET A 530 13.79 -31.87 7.78
CA MET A 530 15.20 -32.00 7.43
C MET A 530 15.99 -30.83 8.00
N PHE A 531 17.15 -31.13 8.58
CA PHE A 531 18.03 -30.16 9.23
C PHE A 531 19.49 -30.37 8.80
N PRO A 532 20.16 -29.34 8.24
CA PRO A 532 21.56 -29.42 7.89
C PRO A 532 22.38 -29.15 9.15
N LEU A 533 23.03 -30.17 9.69
CA LEU A 533 23.93 -29.98 10.83
C LEU A 533 25.32 -29.61 10.29
N ALA A 534 25.76 -28.40 10.61
CA ALA A 534 27.11 -27.91 10.38
C ALA A 534 28.02 -28.20 11.60
N PRO A 535 29.35 -28.17 11.46
CA PRO A 535 30.27 -28.12 12.58
C PRO A 535 29.94 -27.02 13.59
N LEU A 536 30.16 -27.25 14.88
CA LEU A 536 29.69 -26.35 15.94
C LEU A 536 30.31 -24.95 15.86
N GLU A 537 31.62 -24.86 15.57
CA GLU A 537 32.29 -23.58 15.37
C GLU A 537 31.77 -22.87 14.11
N GLU A 538 31.47 -23.61 13.04
CA GLU A 538 30.87 -23.02 11.84
C GLU A 538 29.46 -22.50 12.10
N GLN A 539 28.64 -23.22 12.89
CA GLN A 539 27.31 -22.74 13.28
C GLN A 539 27.37 -21.35 13.93
N LYS A 540 28.34 -21.11 14.82
CA LYS A 540 28.55 -19.80 15.46
C LYS A 540 28.93 -18.73 14.43
N VAL A 541 29.85 -19.03 13.52
CA VAL A 541 30.29 -18.11 12.47
C VAL A 541 29.14 -17.77 11.51
N ILE A 542 28.28 -18.75 11.18
CA ILE A 542 27.07 -18.51 10.38
C ILE A 542 26.15 -17.53 11.10
N VAL A 543 25.87 -17.74 12.39
CA VAL A 543 25.02 -16.86 13.19
C VAL A 543 25.58 -15.44 13.23
N GLU A 544 26.88 -15.28 13.48
CA GLU A 544 27.54 -13.97 13.48
C GLU A 544 27.40 -13.24 12.14
N LYS A 545 27.72 -13.92 11.02
CA LYS A 545 27.60 -13.33 9.68
C LYS A 545 26.17 -12.96 9.33
N VAL A 546 25.21 -13.83 9.63
CA VAL A 546 23.79 -13.55 9.37
C VAL A 546 23.32 -12.37 10.21
N ASN A 547 23.68 -12.29 11.48
CA ASN A 547 23.29 -11.16 12.33
C ASN A 547 23.87 -9.84 11.84
N ALA A 548 25.15 -9.83 11.41
CA ALA A 548 25.76 -8.64 10.82
C ALA A 548 25.03 -8.18 9.55
N LEU A 549 24.73 -9.11 8.64
CA LEU A 549 24.01 -8.81 7.39
C LEU A 549 22.56 -8.37 7.64
N MET A 550 21.88 -8.96 8.62
CA MET A 550 20.53 -8.54 9.02
C MET A 550 20.52 -7.13 9.61
N GLY A 551 21.54 -6.77 10.40
CA GLY A 551 21.71 -5.41 10.91
C GLY A 551 21.96 -4.38 9.80
N LEU A 552 22.70 -4.75 8.74
CA LEU A 552 22.81 -3.92 7.54
C LEU A 552 21.47 -3.75 6.83
N CYS A 553 20.66 -4.81 6.75
CA CYS A 553 19.30 -4.71 6.20
C CYS A 553 18.41 -3.79 7.03
N ASP A 554 18.51 -3.82 8.37
CA ASP A 554 17.78 -2.91 9.25
C ASP A 554 18.17 -1.45 9.00
N ALA A 555 19.47 -1.15 8.84
CA ALA A 555 19.94 0.19 8.53
C ALA A 555 19.45 0.70 7.17
N LEU A 556 19.43 -0.17 6.15
CA LEU A 556 18.88 0.15 4.82
C LEU A 556 17.38 0.46 4.90
N GLU A 557 16.61 -0.33 5.64
CA GLU A 557 15.17 -0.08 5.83
C GLU A 557 14.91 1.29 6.47
N GLN A 558 15.73 1.68 7.45
CA GLN A 558 15.66 3.00 8.08
C GLN A 558 16.01 4.12 7.10
N GLU A 559 17.06 3.98 6.29
CA GLU A 559 17.45 4.97 5.27
C GLU A 559 16.34 5.16 4.22
N VAL A 560 15.72 4.05 3.77
CA VAL A 560 14.58 4.09 2.85
C VAL A 560 13.40 4.81 3.48
N GLN A 561 13.08 4.53 4.74
CA GLN A 561 11.98 5.19 5.46
C GLN A 561 12.22 6.71 5.59
N GLN A 562 13.43 7.13 5.96
CA GLN A 562 13.78 8.55 6.08
C GLN A 562 13.74 9.27 4.73
N SER A 563 14.30 8.65 3.69
CA SER A 563 14.16 9.16 2.33
C SER A 563 12.70 9.27 1.93
N GLN A 564 11.87 8.32 2.38
CA GLN A 564 10.45 8.32 2.10
C GLN A 564 9.75 9.55 2.67
N GLU A 565 9.91 9.75 3.97
CA GLU A 565 9.37 10.87 4.72
C GLU A 565 9.87 12.23 4.21
N HIS A 566 11.17 12.34 3.89
CA HIS A 566 11.74 13.59 3.40
C HIS A 566 11.10 14.07 2.08
N SER A 567 10.89 13.16 1.13
CA SER A 567 10.23 13.49 -0.13
C SER A 567 8.77 13.90 0.07
N GLU A 568 8.06 13.25 1.00
CA GLU A 568 6.69 13.62 1.35
C GLU A 568 6.62 15.01 1.99
N MET A 569 7.54 15.32 2.91
CA MET A 569 7.66 16.66 3.51
C MET A 569 7.98 17.73 2.46
N MET A 570 8.90 17.45 1.53
CA MET A 570 9.24 18.36 0.44
C MET A 570 8.02 18.64 -0.45
N MET A 571 7.27 17.60 -0.83
CA MET A 571 6.04 17.76 -1.60
C MET A 571 5.01 18.59 -0.82
N GLN A 572 4.79 18.28 0.46
CA GLN A 572 3.88 19.06 1.31
C GLN A 572 4.32 20.54 1.44
N SER A 573 5.61 20.82 1.51
CA SER A 573 6.14 22.18 1.55
C SER A 573 5.84 22.94 0.26
N VAL A 574 6.07 22.32 -0.90
CA VAL A 574 5.76 22.90 -2.21
C VAL A 574 4.26 23.16 -2.35
N LEU A 575 3.43 22.21 -1.92
CA LEU A 575 1.98 22.38 -1.91
C LEU A 575 1.58 23.54 -1.00
N ARG A 576 2.15 23.63 0.22
CA ARG A 576 1.85 24.70 1.18
C ARG A 576 2.19 26.08 0.61
N GLU A 577 3.39 26.24 0.05
CA GLU A 577 3.81 27.50 -0.57
C GLU A 577 2.82 27.95 -1.66
N VAL A 578 2.35 27.03 -2.49
CA VAL A 578 1.43 27.35 -3.58
C VAL A 578 -0.01 27.60 -3.09
N PHE A 579 -0.46 26.91 -2.05
CA PHE A 579 -1.82 27.06 -1.51
C PHE A 579 -1.98 28.19 -0.49
N GLU A 580 -0.91 28.59 0.22
CA GLU A 580 -0.93 29.63 1.26
C GLU A 580 -0.28 30.95 0.80
N GLY A 581 0.55 30.91 -0.26
CA GLY A 581 1.20 32.07 -0.86
C GLY A 581 0.25 32.95 -1.66
N GLU A 582 -0.55 33.74 -0.93
CA GLU A 582 -1.09 35.08 -1.26
C GLU A 582 -2.11 35.57 -0.21
N SER A 583 -2.01 35.14 1.05
CA SER A 583 -2.84 35.72 2.12
C SER A 583 -2.29 37.08 2.57
N LYS A 584 -2.90 38.14 2.03
CA LYS A 584 -2.94 39.54 2.54
C LYS A 584 -1.60 40.23 2.83
N MET A 585 -1.19 41.09 1.90
CA MET A 585 -0.61 42.41 2.23
C MET A 585 -1.55 43.47 1.66
N VAL A 586 -2.59 43.81 2.42
CA VAL A 586 -3.28 45.09 2.23
C VAL A 586 -2.57 46.05 3.17
N GLU A 587 -1.63 46.82 2.63
CA GLU A 587 -1.18 48.03 3.32
C GLU A 587 -2.36 49.02 3.34
N VAL A 588 -2.64 49.51 4.55
CA VAL A 588 -3.73 50.46 4.88
C VAL A 588 -3.47 51.82 4.25
#